data_AF-A0A7H0F1W7-F1
#
_entry.id   AF-A0A7H0F1W7-F1
#
_cell.length_a   1.000
_cell.length_b   1.000
_cell.length_c   1.000
_cell.angle_alpha   90.00
_cell.angle_beta   90.00
_cell.angle_gamma   90.00
#
_symmetry.space_group_name_H-M   'P 1'
#
loop_
_entity.id
_entity.type
_entity.pdbx_description
1 polymer ?
#
loop_
_entity_poly.entity_id
_entity_poly.type
_entity_poly.pdbx_seq_one_letter_code
_entity_poly.pdbx_strand_id
1 'polypeptide(L)'
;MSEKDAQLIPSERVKVIPFGIDTEFFSLQKQPPIEPTLIFSGNMSYAPNIHAVKWFVELCLPIIQQTVPDVKLLIAGATPTTEVRIQTLFSSRNL
;
A
#
# COMPACT_ATOMS: atom_id res chain seq x y z
N MET A 1 -11.98 -12.82 -12.76
CA MET A 1 -13.08 -13.46 -12.00
C MET A 1 -12.48 -13.98 -10.71
N SER A 2 -13.03 -13.60 -9.57
CA SER A 2 -12.53 -14.03 -8.26
C SER A 2 -12.92 -15.49 -7.96
N GLU A 3 -12.28 -16.11 -6.96
CA GLU A 3 -12.69 -17.42 -6.47
C GLU A 3 -14.14 -17.43 -5.98
N LYS A 4 -14.59 -16.33 -5.37
CA LYS A 4 -15.98 -16.16 -4.91
C LYS A 4 -16.95 -16.21 -6.09
N ASP A 5 -16.62 -15.54 -7.19
CA ASP A 5 -17.47 -15.53 -8.39
C ASP A 5 -17.52 -16.93 -9.04
N ALA A 6 -16.39 -17.64 -9.06
CA ALA A 6 -16.30 -18.98 -9.64
C ALA A 6 -17.20 -20.00 -8.93
N GLN A 7 -17.33 -19.90 -7.60
CA GLN A 7 -18.20 -20.77 -6.80
C GLN A 7 -19.70 -20.60 -7.12
N LEU A 8 -20.09 -19.42 -7.62
CA LEU A 8 -21.47 -19.10 -7.96
C LEU A 8 -21.87 -19.57 -9.37
N ILE A 9 -20.91 -20.05 -10.17
CA ILE A 9 -21.16 -20.52 -11.53
C ILE A 9 -21.01 -22.05 -11.56
N PRO A 10 -22.10 -22.82 -11.72
CA PRO A 10 -22.06 -24.28 -11.72
C PRO A 10 -21.55 -24.81 -13.06
N SER A 11 -20.26 -24.65 -13.34
CA SER A 11 -19.63 -25.11 -14.57
C SER A 11 -18.17 -25.48 -14.36
N GLU A 12 -17.81 -26.72 -14.70
CA GLU A 12 -16.42 -27.22 -14.67
C GLU A 12 -15.51 -26.55 -15.72
N ARG A 13 -16.10 -25.80 -16.65
CA ARG A 13 -15.35 -25.03 -17.66
C ARG A 13 -14.83 -23.70 -17.14
N VAL A 14 -15.22 -23.32 -15.92
CA VAL A 14 -14.82 -22.07 -15.30
C VAL A 14 -13.54 -22.29 -14.51
N LYS A 15 -12.49 -21.54 -14.86
CA LYS A 15 -11.20 -21.56 -14.15
C LYS A 15 -10.85 -20.16 -13.68
N VAL A 16 -10.43 -20.04 -12.42
CA VAL A 16 -9.83 -18.81 -11.90
C VAL A 16 -8.38 -18.77 -12.36
N ILE A 17 -8.02 -17.68 -13.04
CA ILE A 17 -6.63 -17.41 -13.40
C ILE A 17 -6.17 -16.29 -12.46
N PRO A 18 -5.23 -16.58 -11.53
CA PRO A 18 -4.72 -15.56 -10.63
C PRO A 18 -3.91 -14.53 -11.42
N PHE A 19 -3.93 -13.27 -10.96
CA PHE A 19 -3.01 -12.27 -11.47
C PHE A 19 -1.59 -12.62 -11.02
N GLY A 20 -0.69 -12.77 -11.99
CA GLY A 20 0.74 -12.95 -11.76
C GLY A 20 1.51 -11.65 -11.88
N ILE A 21 2.73 -11.65 -11.38
CA ILE A 21 3.75 -10.64 -11.67
C ILE A 21 4.97 -11.30 -12.30
N ASP A 22 5.76 -10.55 -13.05
CA ASP A 22 7.04 -11.01 -13.56
C ASP A 22 8.05 -11.08 -12.41
N THR A 23 8.37 -12.30 -11.98
CA THR A 23 9.27 -12.52 -10.84
C THR A 23 10.73 -12.21 -11.14
N GLU A 24 11.14 -12.20 -12.42
CA GLU A 24 12.50 -11.84 -12.82
C GLU A 24 12.65 -10.32 -12.77
N PHE A 25 11.68 -9.59 -13.33
CA PHE A 25 11.61 -8.14 -13.24
C PHE A 25 11.48 -7.65 -11.79
N PHE A 26 10.60 -8.27 -11.00
CA PHE A 26 10.39 -7.95 -9.57
C PHE A 26 11.27 -8.79 -8.64
N SER A 27 12.49 -9.10 -9.05
CA SER A 27 13.43 -9.85 -8.22
C SER A 27 13.82 -9.05 -6.98
N LEU A 28 13.89 -9.75 -5.83
CA LEU A 28 14.31 -9.14 -4.57
C LEU A 28 15.79 -8.76 -4.63
N GLN A 29 16.07 -7.47 -4.76
CA GLN A 29 17.43 -6.95 -4.63
C GLN A 29 17.77 -6.76 -3.15
N LYS A 30 18.99 -7.17 -2.75
CA LYS A 30 19.51 -6.81 -1.43
C LYS A 30 19.70 -5.29 -1.39
N GLN A 31 18.82 -4.62 -0.67
CA GLN A 31 18.96 -3.19 -0.39
C GLN A 31 19.61 -2.99 0.98
N PRO A 32 20.37 -1.89 1.16
CA PRO A 32 20.86 -1.53 2.48
C PRO A 32 19.67 -1.34 3.45
N PRO A 33 19.89 -1.55 4.76
CA PRO A 33 18.86 -1.29 5.75
C PRO A 33 18.37 0.15 5.60
N ILE A 34 17.07 0.29 5.39
CA ILE A 34 16.39 1.57 5.43
C ILE A 34 16.13 1.90 6.90
N GLU A 35 16.07 3.19 7.23
CA GLU A 35 15.48 3.63 8.49
C GLU A 35 14.08 3.02 8.68
N PRO A 36 13.62 2.80 9.92
CA PRO A 36 12.34 2.13 10.17
C PRO A 36 11.20 2.81 9.39
N THR A 37 10.71 2.14 8.35
CA THR A 37 9.77 2.73 7.39
C THR A 37 8.56 1.83 7.21
N LEU A 38 7.38 2.40 7.44
CA LEU A 38 6.08 1.84 7.11
C LEU A 38 5.71 2.31 5.70
N ILE A 39 5.14 1.42 4.89
CA ILE A 39 4.67 1.76 3.55
C ILE A 39 3.16 1.51 3.48
N PHE A 40 2.41 2.55 3.09
CA PHE A 40 1.03 2.41 2.65
C PHE A 40 1.00 2.56 1.12
N SER A 41 0.58 1.52 0.40
CA SER A 41 0.48 1.56 -1.06
C SER A 41 -0.97 1.52 -1.55
N GLY A 42 -1.32 2.40 -2.49
CA GLY A 42 -2.64 2.41 -3.11
C GLY A 42 -2.90 3.63 -4.00
N ASN A 43 -3.99 3.61 -4.75
CA ASN A 43 -4.44 4.77 -5.53
C ASN A 43 -5.04 5.83 -4.59
N MET A 44 -4.43 7.01 -4.52
CA MET A 44 -4.86 8.09 -3.61
C MET A 44 -6.00 8.96 -4.16
N SER A 45 -6.51 8.65 -5.37
CA SER A 45 -7.80 9.15 -5.86
C SER A 45 -8.98 8.25 -5.45
N TYR A 46 -8.71 7.08 -4.87
CA TYR A 46 -9.74 6.15 -4.41
C TYR A 46 -10.10 6.42 -2.94
N ALA A 47 -11.35 6.82 -2.69
CA ALA A 47 -11.80 7.27 -1.37
C ALA A 47 -11.51 6.28 -0.20
N PRO A 48 -11.66 4.96 -0.36
CA PRO A 48 -11.29 4.01 0.70
C PRO A 48 -9.81 4.07 1.11
N ASN A 49 -8.90 4.32 0.17
CA ASN A 49 -7.48 4.45 0.49
C ASN A 49 -7.20 5.74 1.25
N ILE A 50 -7.83 6.84 0.87
CA ILE A 50 -7.74 8.12 1.60
C ILE A 50 -8.22 7.92 3.04
N HIS A 51 -9.39 7.30 3.22
CA HIS A 51 -9.95 7.04 4.54
C HIS A 51 -9.02 6.14 5.38
N ALA A 52 -8.48 5.08 4.80
CA ALA A 52 -7.57 4.17 5.49
C ALA A 52 -6.28 4.87 5.94
N VAL A 53 -5.67 5.70 5.07
CA VAL A 53 -4.47 6.47 5.42
C VAL A 53 -4.75 7.44 6.57
N LYS A 54 -5.85 8.19 6.50
CA LYS A 54 -6.22 9.14 7.57
C LYS A 54 -6.42 8.44 8.90
N TRP A 55 -7.21 7.36 8.90
CA TRP A 55 -7.43 6.54 10.09
C TRP A 55 -6.11 6.01 10.68
N PHE A 56 -5.21 5.52 9.81
CA PHE A 56 -3.92 5.00 10.24
C PHE A 56 -3.03 6.08 10.87
N VAL A 57 -2.93 7.24 10.24
CA VAL A 57 -2.13 8.37 10.72
C VAL A 57 -2.66 8.91 12.04
N GLU A 58 -3.98 8.98 12.19
CA GLU A 58 -4.63 9.53 13.38
C GLU A 58 -4.60 8.58 14.58
N LEU A 59 -4.74 7.26 14.35
CA LEU A 59 -5.00 6.31 15.44
C LEU A 59 -3.90 5.27 15.63
N CYS A 60 -3.15 4.91 14.59
CA CYS A 60 -2.16 3.84 14.67
C CYS A 60 -0.73 4.38 14.76
N LEU A 61 -0.36 5.32 13.89
CA LEU A 61 1.00 5.86 13.81
C LEU A 61 1.52 6.42 15.15
N PRO A 62 0.73 7.17 15.95
CA PRO A 62 1.20 7.69 17.23
C PRO A 62 1.54 6.59 18.25
N ILE A 63 0.84 5.45 18.18
CA ILE A 63 1.09 4.30 19.07
C ILE A 63 2.41 3.64 18.66
N ILE A 64 2.66 3.47 17.36
CA ILE A 64 3.91 2.88 16.86
C ILE A 64 5.09 3.79 17.23
N GLN A 65 4.93 5.11 17.11
CA GLN A 65 5.96 6.09 17.47
C GLN A 65 6.37 6.06 18.94
N GLN A 66 5.53 5.54 19.85
CA GLN A 66 5.93 5.35 21.25
C GLN A 66 7.02 4.27 21.40
N THR A 67 7.04 3.27 20.52
CA THR A 67 8.01 2.17 20.55
C THR A 67 9.17 2.40 19.58
N VAL A 68 8.89 3.03 18.43
CA VAL A 68 9.88 3.36 17.40
C VAL A 68 9.74 4.84 17.05
N PRO A 69 10.37 5.75 17.82
CA PRO A 69 10.19 7.20 17.64
C PRO A 69 10.56 7.72 16.25
N ASP A 70 11.57 7.11 15.64
CA ASP A 70 12.10 7.51 14.34
C ASP A 70 11.37 6.85 13.15
N VAL A 71 10.24 6.17 13.39
CA VAL A 71 9.49 5.50 12.32
C VAL A 71 8.95 6.52 11.31
N LYS A 72 9.16 6.24 10.02
CA LYS A 72 8.61 7.02 8.91
C LYS A 72 7.44 6.29 8.27
N LEU A 73 6.47 7.05 7.79
CA LEU A 73 5.38 6.54 6.96
C LEU A 73 5.53 7.07 5.53
N LEU A 74 5.71 6.16 4.58
CA LEU A 74 5.70 6.44 3.15
C LEU A 74 4.34 6.05 2.56
N ILE A 75 3.63 7.03 2.01
CA ILE A 75 2.38 6.80 1.27
C ILE A 75 2.73 6.76 -0.23
N ALA A 76 2.73 5.57 -0.80
CA ALA A 76 3.14 5.31 -2.19
C ALA A 76 1.91 5.10 -3.09
N GLY A 77 1.63 6.05 -3.97
CA GLY A 77 0.45 6.00 -4.84
C GLY A 77 0.43 7.06 -5.93
N ALA A 78 -0.26 6.78 -7.03
CA ALA A 78 -0.50 7.76 -8.10
C ALA A 78 -1.59 8.77 -7.70
N THR A 79 -1.47 10.00 -8.23
CA THR A 79 -2.46 11.09 -8.15
C THR A 79 -2.89 11.41 -6.71
N PRO A 80 -1.97 11.89 -5.85
CA PRO A 80 -2.34 12.31 -4.50
C PRO A 80 -3.26 13.54 -4.57
N THR A 81 -4.45 13.42 -3.98
CA THR A 81 -5.35 14.55 -3.75
C THR A 81 -4.70 15.53 -2.77
N THR A 82 -5.16 16.79 -2.77
CA THR A 82 -4.62 17.85 -1.89
C THR A 82 -4.64 17.45 -0.41
N GLU A 83 -5.62 16.64 0.00
CA GLU A 83 -5.79 16.12 1.36
C GLU A 83 -4.67 15.15 1.78
N VAL A 84 -4.18 14.31 0.86
CA VAL A 84 -3.07 13.37 1.12
C VAL A 84 -1.71 14.08 1.04
N ARG A 85 -1.58 15.11 0.19
CA ARG A 85 -0.35 15.90 0.06
C ARG A 85 0.09 16.56 1.37
N ILE A 86 -0.84 16.95 2.23
CA ILE A 86 -0.53 17.59 3.54
C ILE A 86 0.16 16.61 4.50
N GLN A 87 -0.12 15.30 4.40
CA GLN A 87 0.47 14.26 5.25
C GLN A 87 1.76 13.63 4.66
N THR A 88 2.08 13.93 3.40
CA THR A 88 3.25 13.35 2.67
C THR A 88 4.57 14.08 2.98
N LEU A 89 4.57 15.13 3.82
CA LEU A 89 5.75 15.92 4.16
C LEU A 89 6.72 15.22 5.14
N PHE A 90 7.14 13.99 4.86
CA PHE A 90 8.28 13.35 5.56
C PHE A 90 9.20 12.50 4.70
N SER A 91 9.12 12.59 3.36
CA SER A 91 10.21 12.07 2.54
C SER A 91 10.38 12.86 1.24
N SER A 92 11.09 13.98 1.34
CA SER A 92 11.75 14.59 0.19
C SER A 92 12.89 13.67 -0.26
N ARG A 93 12.58 12.66 -1.07
CA ARG A 93 13.54 12.11 -2.03
C ARG A 93 12.84 11.94 -3.36
N ASN A 94 13.14 12.87 -4.26
CA ASN A 94 12.91 12.74 -5.69
C ASN A 94 13.57 11.43 -6.16
N LEU A 95 12.79 10.57 -6.81
CA LEU A 95 13.29 9.65 -7.82
C LEU A 95 13.09 10.34 -9.19
#